data_AF-A0A953F5L6-F1
#
_entry.id   AF-A0A953F5L6-F1
#
_cell.length_a   1.000
_cell.length_b   1.000
_cell.length_c   1.000
_cell.angle_alpha   90.00
_cell.angle_beta   90.00
_cell.angle_gamma   90.00
#
_symmetry.space_group_name_H-M   'P 1'
#
loop_
_entity.id
_entity.type
_entity.pdbx_description
1 polymer ?
#
loop_
_entity_poly.entity_id
_entity_poly.type
_entity_poly.pdbx_seq_one_letter_code
_entity_poly.pdbx_strand_id
1 'polypeptide(L)'
;MRILIVIFSWLCISATAQYDSTAFRWEELGDSWLQFDVTALKNKPKKTGHLILAFHYESMNLQLIRESKGKFNTIYSDTLEDFWYNEAKAYWEMTISGDTIYLPSQIPFKATVVTEKFFWDGKKLHHLEAEFTDDNWSKIERADSLITIGKFIEASELLETVEYPMSYYNSREYGDRMIVTAHTMALELFRKEKYKEAAQIMQDAMEYWDNGYLLDFSRKSELDSARKEYYFGEFWTDENYTLYFGDFGLFLYKAGMLEESIKVNTCLMNILPDIPGPCLQLADAYYDLGQKKDAASVYKIYCKRMDKKGYSSRIPIRAKQRQIP
;
A
#
# COMPACT_ATOMS: atom_id res chain seq x y z
N MET A 1 34.72 3.16 4.85
CA MET A 1 34.55 1.76 4.44
C MET A 1 33.43 1.75 3.41
N ARG A 2 33.76 1.71 2.11
CA ARG A 2 32.79 1.79 1.00
C ARG A 2 32.29 0.37 0.71
N ILE A 3 30.99 0.14 0.86
CA ILE A 3 30.36 -1.14 0.51
C ILE A 3 30.03 -1.09 -0.98
N LEU A 4 30.72 -1.92 -1.75
CA LEU A 4 30.37 -2.26 -3.13
C LEU A 4 29.10 -3.12 -3.09
N ILE A 5 27.99 -2.62 -3.61
CA ILE A 5 26.82 -3.44 -3.91
C ILE A 5 27.03 -3.98 -5.33
N VAL A 6 27.33 -5.27 -5.42
CA VAL A 6 27.38 -6.02 -6.67
C VAL A 6 25.95 -6.46 -6.97
N ILE A 7 25.27 -5.75 -7.87
CA ILE A 7 23.99 -6.17 -8.44
C ILE A 7 24.30 -7.22 -9.51
N PHE A 8 24.06 -8.50 -9.20
CA PHE A 8 24.03 -9.57 -10.19
C PHE A 8 22.67 -9.54 -10.88
N SER A 9 22.57 -8.83 -11.99
CA SER A 9 21.47 -9.00 -12.93
C SER A 9 21.71 -10.27 -13.74
N TRP A 10 20.91 -11.30 -13.48
CA TRP A 10 20.76 -12.43 -14.38
C TRP A 10 20.04 -11.96 -15.64
N LEU A 11 20.82 -11.59 -16.66
CA LEU A 11 20.36 -11.47 -18.03
C LEU A 11 20.14 -12.88 -18.59
N CYS A 12 18.93 -13.41 -18.43
CA CYS A 12 18.43 -14.42 -19.36
C CYS A 12 18.18 -13.72 -20.70
N ILE A 13 19.20 -13.69 -21.56
CA ILE A 13 19.05 -13.35 -22.97
C ILE A 13 18.36 -14.53 -23.65
N SER A 14 17.03 -14.64 -23.50
CA SER A 14 16.24 -15.24 -24.56
C SER A 14 16.27 -14.25 -25.70
N ALA A 15 16.80 -14.64 -26.85
CA ALA A 15 16.74 -13.86 -28.08
C ALA A 15 15.28 -13.80 -28.56
N THR A 16 14.45 -12.98 -27.91
CA THR A 16 13.20 -12.49 -28.46
C THR A 16 13.59 -11.38 -29.43
N ALA A 17 13.35 -11.59 -30.72
CA ALA A 17 13.40 -10.50 -31.68
C ALA A 17 12.29 -9.52 -31.27
N GLN A 18 12.67 -8.44 -30.59
CA GLN A 18 11.77 -7.33 -30.26
C GLN A 18 11.46 -6.63 -31.59
N TYR A 19 10.34 -7.00 -32.20
CA TYR A 19 9.85 -6.35 -33.40
C TYR A 19 9.15 -5.07 -32.93
N ASP A 20 9.70 -3.91 -33.27
CA ASP A 20 9.02 -2.62 -33.18
C ASP A 20 7.73 -2.71 -34.02
N SER A 21 6.60 -3.02 -33.38
CA SER A 21 5.31 -3.05 -34.04
C SER A 21 4.84 -1.61 -34.23
N THR A 22 5.28 -0.97 -35.31
CA THR A 22 4.71 0.31 -35.73
C THR A 22 3.23 0.10 -36.03
N ALA A 23 2.34 0.63 -35.19
CA ALA A 23 0.90 0.65 -35.44
C ALA A 23 0.66 1.30 -36.83
N PHE A 24 0.20 0.50 -37.78
CA PHE A 24 -0.12 0.95 -39.13
C PHE A 24 -1.58 1.41 -39.14
N ARG A 25 -1.85 2.70 -39.41
CA ARG A 25 -3.22 3.22 -39.50
C ARG A 25 -3.79 2.89 -40.89
N TRP A 26 -4.68 1.90 -40.96
CA TRP A 26 -5.65 1.83 -42.07
C TRP A 26 -6.69 2.93 -41.92
N GLU A 27 -6.90 3.72 -42.97
CA GLU A 27 -7.91 4.79 -43.03
C GLU A 27 -9.36 4.24 -42.96
N GLU A 28 -9.59 2.95 -43.23
CA GLU A 28 -10.95 2.37 -43.35
C GLU A 28 -11.54 1.84 -42.03
N LEU A 29 -10.75 1.48 -41.03
CA LEU A 29 -11.27 0.83 -39.81
C LEU A 29 -11.72 1.85 -38.73
N GLY A 30 -11.26 3.10 -38.79
CA GLY A 30 -11.61 4.14 -37.80
C GLY A 30 -10.76 4.08 -36.53
N ASP A 31 -10.93 5.07 -35.65
CA ASP A 31 -10.07 5.28 -34.47
C ASP A 31 -10.25 4.23 -33.36
N SER A 32 -11.31 3.41 -33.42
CA SER A 32 -11.61 2.36 -32.43
C SER A 32 -10.87 1.03 -32.67
N TRP A 33 -10.03 0.95 -33.70
CA TRP A 33 -9.31 -0.28 -34.08
C TRP A 33 -7.80 -0.16 -33.92
N LEU A 34 -7.24 -1.14 -33.22
CA LEU A 34 -5.81 -1.41 -33.20
C LEU A 34 -5.47 -2.42 -34.30
N GLN A 35 -4.29 -2.28 -34.89
CA GLN A 35 -3.85 -3.11 -36.01
C GLN A 35 -2.41 -3.53 -35.82
N PHE A 36 -2.17 -4.83 -36.01
CA PHE A 36 -0.86 -5.45 -35.82
C PHE A 36 -0.50 -6.26 -37.06
N ASP A 37 0.70 -6.00 -37.60
CA ASP A 37 1.23 -6.84 -38.68
C ASP A 37 1.69 -8.19 -38.09
N VAL A 38 0.99 -9.26 -38.47
CA VAL A 38 1.31 -10.63 -38.05
C VAL A 38 1.95 -11.44 -39.19
N THR A 39 2.53 -10.76 -40.17
CA THR A 39 3.22 -11.38 -41.31
C THR A 39 4.46 -12.17 -40.89
N ALA A 40 4.94 -12.02 -39.65
CA ALA A 40 6.04 -12.81 -39.08
C ALA A 40 5.66 -14.28 -38.75
N LEU A 41 4.38 -14.66 -38.80
CA LEU A 41 3.93 -16.05 -38.58
C LEU A 41 4.58 -17.01 -39.60
N LYS A 42 5.10 -18.15 -39.10
CA LYS A 42 5.90 -19.10 -39.90
C LYS A 42 5.06 -19.88 -40.90
N ASN A 43 3.89 -20.37 -40.50
CA ASN A 43 3.00 -21.19 -41.31
C ASN A 43 2.10 -20.37 -42.24
N LYS A 44 2.54 -19.20 -42.71
CA LYS A 44 1.76 -18.42 -43.67
C LYS A 44 1.80 -19.04 -45.08
N PRO A 45 0.68 -19.05 -45.83
CA PRO A 45 0.69 -19.52 -47.21
C PRO A 45 1.71 -18.77 -48.08
N LYS A 46 2.43 -19.45 -48.98
CA LYS A 46 3.47 -18.84 -49.84
C LYS A 46 3.02 -17.66 -50.72
N LYS A 47 1.71 -17.41 -50.83
CA LYS A 47 1.11 -16.32 -51.62
C LYS A 47 0.15 -15.43 -50.81
N THR A 48 0.19 -15.47 -49.48
CA THR A 48 -0.53 -14.46 -48.69
C THR A 48 0.13 -13.11 -48.85
N GLY A 49 -0.67 -12.07 -49.07
CA GLY A 49 -0.22 -10.70 -48.87
C GLY A 49 -0.01 -10.43 -47.37
N HIS A 50 -0.26 -9.19 -46.95
CA HIS A 50 -0.20 -8.85 -45.52
C HIS A 50 -1.25 -9.61 -44.73
N LEU A 51 -0.86 -10.08 -43.56
CA LEU A 51 -1.75 -10.65 -42.57
C LEU A 51 -1.81 -9.70 -41.39
N ILE A 52 -2.99 -9.21 -41.07
CA ILE A 52 -3.21 -8.15 -40.09
C ILE A 52 -4.13 -8.70 -39.01
N LEU A 53 -3.71 -8.60 -37.76
CA LEU A 53 -4.59 -8.78 -36.62
C LEU A 53 -5.19 -7.41 -36.28
N ALA A 54 -6.51 -7.29 -36.35
CA ALA A 54 -7.23 -6.06 -36.04
C ALA A 54 -8.08 -6.27 -34.79
N PHE A 55 -7.98 -5.39 -33.81
CA PHE A 55 -8.70 -5.48 -32.55
C PHE A 55 -9.53 -4.20 -32.31
N HIS A 56 -10.84 -4.35 -32.22
CA HIS A 56 -11.76 -3.26 -31.90
C HIS A 56 -11.93 -3.16 -30.39
N TYR A 57 -11.36 -2.15 -29.77
CA TYR A 57 -11.28 -2.11 -28.31
C TYR A 57 -12.58 -1.74 -27.59
N GLU A 58 -13.54 -1.07 -28.24
CA GLU A 58 -14.83 -0.80 -27.59
C GLU A 58 -15.77 -2.02 -27.59
N SER A 59 -15.68 -2.87 -28.62
CA SER A 59 -16.53 -4.06 -28.77
C SER A 59 -15.81 -5.37 -28.43
N MET A 60 -14.54 -5.28 -28.03
CA MET A 60 -13.64 -6.42 -27.79
C MET A 60 -13.59 -7.43 -28.94
N ASN A 61 -13.80 -6.97 -30.18
CA ASN A 61 -13.80 -7.82 -31.35
C ASN A 61 -12.40 -7.95 -31.94
N LEU A 62 -11.90 -9.18 -32.00
CA LEU A 62 -10.64 -9.53 -32.64
C LEU A 62 -10.90 -10.11 -34.04
N GLN A 63 -10.18 -9.61 -35.03
CA GLN A 63 -10.27 -10.08 -36.41
C GLN A 63 -8.89 -10.38 -36.96
N LEU A 64 -8.78 -11.48 -37.71
CA LEU A 64 -7.62 -11.72 -38.57
C LEU A 64 -8.02 -11.39 -40.00
N ILE A 65 -7.36 -10.40 -40.58
CA ILE A 65 -7.62 -9.87 -41.91
C ILE A 65 -6.48 -10.28 -42.84
N ARG A 66 -6.83 -10.86 -43.98
CA ARG A 66 -5.89 -11.19 -45.05
C ARG A 66 -6.05 -10.24 -46.22
N GLU A 67 -4.95 -9.61 -46.62
CA GLU A 67 -4.87 -8.89 -47.88
C GLU A 67 -4.53 -9.83 -49.05
N SER A 68 -5.27 -9.71 -50.15
CA SER A 68 -4.95 -10.36 -51.41
C SER A 68 -5.35 -9.46 -52.59
N LYS A 69 -4.36 -9.01 -53.37
CA LYS A 69 -4.56 -8.15 -54.56
C LYS A 69 -5.33 -6.86 -54.23
N GLY A 70 -4.99 -6.20 -53.12
CA GLY A 70 -5.66 -4.99 -52.65
C GLY A 70 -7.07 -5.20 -52.09
N LYS A 71 -7.49 -6.45 -51.86
CA LYS A 71 -8.76 -6.77 -51.19
C LYS A 71 -8.52 -7.39 -49.83
N PHE A 72 -9.29 -6.95 -48.85
CA PHE A 72 -9.19 -7.37 -47.45
C PHE A 72 -10.32 -8.32 -47.14
N ASN A 73 -9.97 -9.46 -46.53
CA ASN A 73 -10.94 -10.48 -46.17
C ASN A 73 -10.70 -10.88 -44.72
N THR A 74 -11.70 -10.71 -43.88
CA THR A 74 -11.71 -11.27 -42.52
C THR A 74 -11.77 -12.79 -42.63
N ILE A 75 -10.76 -13.47 -42.08
CA ILE A 75 -10.62 -14.93 -42.10
C ILE A 75 -10.75 -15.54 -40.70
N TYR A 76 -10.75 -14.69 -39.66
CA TYR A 76 -11.12 -15.01 -38.28
C TYR A 76 -11.83 -13.80 -37.70
N SER A 77 -12.85 -14.05 -36.89
CA SER A 77 -13.49 -13.02 -36.07
C SER A 77 -13.96 -13.67 -34.79
N ASP A 78 -13.71 -13.02 -33.67
CA ASP A 78 -14.12 -13.48 -32.36
C ASP A 78 -14.33 -12.29 -31.41
N THR A 79 -15.05 -12.51 -30.32
CA THR A 79 -15.26 -11.51 -29.27
C THR A 79 -14.56 -12.01 -28.00
N LEU A 80 -13.66 -11.21 -27.46
CA LEU A 80 -12.87 -11.57 -26.28
C LEU A 80 -13.62 -11.12 -25.01
N GLU A 81 -14.51 -11.96 -24.49
CA GLU A 81 -15.42 -11.60 -23.38
C GLU A 81 -14.70 -11.22 -22.07
N ASP A 82 -13.55 -11.86 -21.79
CA ASP A 82 -12.77 -11.64 -20.56
C ASP A 82 -11.57 -10.69 -20.76
N PHE A 83 -11.44 -10.08 -21.94
CA PHE A 83 -10.33 -9.21 -22.27
C PHE A 83 -10.65 -7.75 -22.02
N TRP A 84 -9.72 -7.05 -21.37
CA TRP A 84 -9.88 -5.64 -21.02
C TRP A 84 -8.84 -4.81 -21.76
N TYR A 85 -9.30 -3.88 -22.58
CA TYR A 85 -8.42 -2.87 -23.17
C TYR A 85 -8.17 -1.71 -22.21
N ASN A 86 -6.91 -1.45 -21.93
CA ASN A 86 -6.48 -0.25 -21.21
C ASN A 86 -5.72 0.71 -22.14
N GLU A 87 -6.45 1.67 -22.70
CA GLU A 87 -5.92 2.69 -23.61
C GLU A 87 -4.80 3.53 -22.98
N ALA A 88 -4.90 3.82 -21.68
CA ALA A 88 -3.92 4.65 -20.97
C ALA A 88 -2.55 3.96 -20.82
N LYS A 89 -2.51 2.63 -21.00
CA LYS A 89 -1.32 1.79 -20.92
C LYS A 89 -1.15 1.00 -22.22
N ALA A 90 -1.49 1.63 -23.35
CA ALA A 90 -1.37 1.07 -24.69
C ALA A 90 0.09 0.81 -25.15
N TYR A 91 0.95 0.30 -24.26
CA TYR A 91 2.22 -0.33 -24.55
C TYR A 91 1.96 -1.75 -25.05
N TRP A 92 1.34 -1.86 -26.22
CA TRP A 92 1.08 -3.15 -26.83
C TRP A 92 2.33 -3.60 -27.56
N GLU A 93 3.19 -4.34 -26.87
CA GLU A 93 4.14 -5.23 -27.53
C GLU A 93 3.41 -6.55 -27.80
N MET A 94 2.55 -6.57 -28.81
CA MET A 94 2.09 -7.85 -29.36
C MET A 94 3.34 -8.61 -29.77
N THR A 95 3.54 -9.81 -29.23
CA THR A 95 4.69 -10.63 -29.59
C THR A 95 4.26 -11.84 -30.39
N ILE A 96 5.12 -12.28 -31.29
CA ILE A 96 4.91 -13.48 -32.11
C ILE A 96 6.08 -14.43 -31.84
N SER A 97 5.76 -15.65 -31.40
CA SER A 97 6.75 -16.71 -31.24
C SER A 97 6.33 -17.92 -32.07
N GLY A 98 7.04 -18.12 -33.19
CA GLY A 98 6.69 -19.16 -34.16
C GLY A 98 5.35 -18.87 -34.84
N ASP A 99 4.33 -19.64 -34.47
CA ASP A 99 2.97 -19.51 -34.97
C ASP A 99 1.97 -19.09 -33.86
N THR A 100 2.48 -18.67 -32.71
CA THR A 100 1.67 -18.19 -31.59
C THR A 100 1.78 -16.67 -31.49
N ILE A 101 0.62 -16.01 -31.40
CA ILE A 101 0.47 -14.58 -31.11
C ILE A 101 0.14 -14.45 -29.63
N TYR A 102 0.82 -13.51 -28.96
CA TYR A 102 0.56 -13.13 -27.58
C TYR A 102 0.09 -11.67 -27.57
N LEU A 103 -1.09 -11.46 -26.99
CA LEU A 103 -1.75 -10.16 -26.94
C LEU A 103 -1.94 -9.73 -25.48
N PRO A 104 -0.93 -9.08 -24.87
CA PRO A 104 -1.01 -8.64 -23.48
C PRO A 104 -1.87 -7.37 -23.35
N SER A 105 -2.65 -7.27 -22.28
CA SER A 105 -3.28 -6.03 -21.83
C SER A 105 -3.38 -5.97 -20.32
N GLN A 106 -3.11 -4.79 -19.76
CA GLN A 106 -3.23 -4.55 -18.32
C GLN A 106 -4.68 -4.20 -17.98
N ILE A 107 -5.27 -4.85 -16.98
CA ILE A 107 -6.62 -4.51 -16.49
C ILE A 107 -6.62 -3.07 -15.95
N PRO A 108 -7.60 -2.21 -16.30
CA PRO A 108 -7.67 -0.85 -15.77
C PRO A 108 -7.56 -0.79 -14.25
N PHE A 109 -6.69 0.09 -13.76
CA PHE A 109 -6.40 0.31 -12.34
C PHE A 109 -5.86 -0.91 -11.58
N LYS A 110 -5.30 -1.90 -12.27
CA LYS A 110 -4.65 -3.07 -11.65
C LYS A 110 -3.30 -3.32 -12.32
N ALA A 111 -2.39 -3.95 -11.60
CA ALA A 111 -1.15 -4.46 -12.17
C ALA A 111 -1.36 -5.74 -12.98
N THR A 112 -2.51 -6.40 -12.81
CA THR A 112 -2.87 -7.62 -13.53
C THR A 112 -2.76 -7.43 -15.04
N VAL A 113 -1.94 -8.25 -15.68
CA VAL A 113 -1.85 -8.36 -17.14
C VAL A 113 -2.55 -9.64 -17.58
N VAL A 114 -3.49 -9.51 -18.51
CA VAL A 114 -4.11 -10.61 -19.24
C VAL A 114 -3.38 -10.77 -20.55
N THR A 115 -2.87 -11.96 -20.85
CA THR A 115 -2.23 -12.28 -22.13
C THR A 115 -3.06 -13.30 -22.86
N GLU A 116 -3.75 -12.85 -23.92
CA GLU A 116 -4.49 -13.74 -24.79
C GLU A 116 -3.55 -14.42 -25.78
N LYS A 117 -3.66 -15.74 -25.89
CA LYS A 117 -2.83 -16.55 -26.79
C LYS A 117 -3.64 -17.07 -27.95
N PHE A 118 -3.11 -16.86 -29.16
CA PHE A 118 -3.70 -17.38 -30.38
C PHE A 118 -2.68 -18.19 -31.17
N PHE A 119 -3.09 -19.34 -31.69
CA PHE A 119 -2.26 -20.17 -32.55
C PHE A 119 -2.75 -20.15 -33.99
N TRP A 120 -1.82 -19.96 -34.92
CA TRP A 120 -2.07 -19.98 -36.36
C TRP A 120 -1.62 -21.31 -36.97
N ASP A 121 -2.56 -22.12 -37.44
CA ASP A 121 -2.25 -23.43 -38.05
C ASP A 121 -1.91 -23.37 -39.56
N GLY A 122 -1.87 -22.17 -40.14
CA GLY A 122 -1.72 -21.94 -41.58
C GLY A 122 -3.02 -21.70 -42.34
N LYS A 123 -4.17 -21.93 -41.70
CA LYS A 123 -5.51 -21.76 -42.28
C LYS A 123 -6.46 -20.99 -41.37
N LYS A 124 -6.43 -21.27 -40.07
CA LYS A 124 -7.33 -20.70 -39.06
C LYS A 124 -6.53 -20.23 -37.85
N LEU A 125 -6.99 -19.15 -37.25
CA LEU A 125 -6.55 -18.72 -35.92
C LEU A 125 -7.38 -19.45 -34.87
N HIS A 126 -6.70 -20.02 -33.87
CA HIS A 126 -7.33 -20.71 -32.75
C HIS A 126 -6.99 -19.93 -31.48
N HIS A 127 -8.00 -19.48 -30.75
CA HIS A 127 -7.82 -19.03 -29.38
C HIS A 127 -7.42 -20.24 -28.52
N LEU A 128 -6.34 -20.10 -27.76
CA LEU A 128 -5.81 -21.16 -26.92
C LEU A 128 -6.29 -21.01 -25.47
N GLU A 129 -5.84 -19.93 -24.83
CA GLU A 129 -6.09 -19.62 -23.42
C GLU A 129 -5.73 -18.15 -23.15
N ALA A 130 -6.22 -17.64 -22.01
CA ALA A 130 -5.78 -16.40 -21.40
C ALA A 130 -4.87 -16.70 -20.20
N GLU A 131 -3.71 -16.08 -20.14
CA GLU A 131 -2.83 -16.11 -18.96
C GLU A 131 -2.95 -14.83 -18.16
N PHE A 132 -2.95 -14.95 -16.83
CA PHE A 132 -3.02 -13.83 -15.91
C PHE A 132 -1.73 -13.76 -15.10
N THR A 133 -1.08 -12.60 -15.11
CA THR A 133 0.11 -12.34 -14.28
C THR A 133 -0.14 -11.10 -13.44
N ASP A 134 0.19 -11.16 -12.15
CA ASP A 134 0.04 -10.05 -11.22
C ASP A 134 1.12 -10.10 -10.14
N ASP A 135 2.12 -9.22 -10.27
CA ASP A 135 3.27 -9.21 -9.37
C ASP A 135 2.96 -8.61 -7.99
N ASN A 136 1.81 -7.96 -7.83
CA ASN A 136 1.46 -7.31 -6.56
C ASN A 136 1.07 -8.30 -5.48
N TRP A 137 0.41 -9.42 -5.80
CA TRP A 137 -0.05 -10.36 -4.78
C TRP A 137 1.09 -10.90 -3.92
N SER A 138 2.22 -11.24 -4.54
CA SER A 138 3.40 -11.72 -3.82
C SER A 138 3.98 -10.64 -2.87
N LYS A 139 3.89 -9.36 -3.24
CA LYS A 139 4.32 -8.23 -2.40
C LYS A 139 3.39 -8.06 -1.21
N ILE A 140 2.08 -8.17 -1.41
CA ILE A 140 1.06 -8.08 -0.35
C ILE A 140 1.24 -9.21 0.67
N GLU A 141 1.33 -10.46 0.23
CA GLU A 141 1.54 -11.61 1.11
C GLU A 141 2.86 -11.50 1.91
N ARG A 142 3.89 -10.96 1.27
CA ARG A 142 5.17 -10.72 1.94
C ARG A 142 5.08 -9.58 2.95
N ALA A 143 4.37 -8.50 2.65
CA ALA A 143 4.12 -7.41 3.59
C ALA A 143 3.33 -7.91 4.82
N ASP A 144 2.29 -8.72 4.62
CA ASP A 144 1.54 -9.35 5.70
C ASP A 144 2.43 -10.20 6.63
N SER A 145 3.36 -10.95 6.03
CA SER A 145 4.32 -11.75 6.77
C SER A 145 5.28 -10.87 7.58
N LEU A 146 5.75 -9.76 7.01
CA LEU A 146 6.64 -8.81 7.66
C LEU A 146 5.97 -8.09 8.84
N ILE A 147 4.71 -7.68 8.69
CA ILE A 147 3.90 -7.09 9.76
C ILE A 147 3.78 -8.06 10.94
N THR A 148 3.47 -9.33 10.66
CA THR A 148 3.31 -10.36 11.69
C THR A 148 4.55 -10.55 12.58
N ILE A 149 5.75 -10.27 12.04
CA ILE A 149 7.01 -10.41 12.77
C ILE A 149 7.62 -9.06 13.20
N GLY A 150 6.85 -7.97 13.08
CA GLY A 150 7.24 -6.63 13.54
C GLY A 150 8.27 -5.91 12.67
N LYS A 151 8.43 -6.30 11.40
CA LYS A 151 9.29 -5.62 10.43
C LYS A 151 8.50 -4.55 9.67
N PHE A 152 8.02 -3.53 10.38
CA PHE A 152 7.07 -2.56 9.84
C PHE A 152 7.66 -1.65 8.75
N ILE A 153 8.92 -1.22 8.89
CA ILE A 153 9.58 -0.41 7.86
C ILE A 153 9.73 -1.20 6.55
N GLU A 154 10.25 -2.44 6.61
CA GLU A 154 10.35 -3.31 5.43
C GLU A 154 8.97 -3.59 4.80
N ALA A 155 7.92 -3.74 5.62
CA ALA A 155 6.56 -3.91 5.13
C ALA A 155 6.04 -2.65 4.43
N SER A 156 6.29 -1.47 5.00
CA SER A 156 5.93 -0.16 4.42
C SER A 156 6.59 0.04 3.07
N GLU A 157 7.91 -0.12 3.01
CA GLU A 157 8.70 0.01 1.78
C GLU A 157 8.17 -0.94 0.69
N LEU A 158 7.80 -2.17 1.05
CA LEU A 158 7.25 -3.13 0.09
C LEU A 158 5.86 -2.71 -0.41
N LEU A 159 4.99 -2.24 0.47
CA LEU A 159 3.64 -1.76 0.10
C LEU A 159 3.70 -0.54 -0.82
N GLU A 160 4.69 0.35 -0.64
CA GLU A 160 4.91 1.50 -1.54
C GLU A 160 5.29 1.07 -2.98
N THR A 161 5.80 -0.15 -3.16
CA THR A 161 6.11 -0.69 -4.50
C THR A 161 4.92 -1.41 -5.18
N VAL A 162 3.76 -1.47 -4.52
CA VAL A 162 2.54 -2.06 -5.09
C VAL A 162 1.96 -1.08 -6.10
N GLU A 163 1.81 -1.52 -7.34
CA GLU A 163 1.18 -0.70 -8.37
C GLU A 163 -0.33 -0.65 -8.15
N TYR A 164 -0.96 0.51 -8.29
CA TYR A 164 -2.40 0.66 -8.02
C TYR A 164 -2.83 0.17 -6.63
N PRO A 165 -2.19 0.64 -5.54
CA PRO A 165 -2.35 0.06 -4.20
C PRO A 165 -3.81 -0.03 -3.74
N MET A 166 -4.63 0.96 -4.10
CA MET A 166 -6.07 1.04 -3.79
C MET A 166 -6.91 -0.13 -4.35
N SER A 167 -6.41 -0.86 -5.34
CA SER A 167 -7.07 -2.05 -5.91
C SER A 167 -6.69 -3.35 -5.20
N TYR A 168 -5.65 -3.33 -4.35
CA TYR A 168 -5.08 -4.53 -3.73
C TYR A 168 -5.25 -4.53 -2.21
N TYR A 169 -5.18 -3.36 -1.57
CA TYR A 169 -5.31 -3.28 -0.13
C TYR A 169 -5.85 -1.92 0.33
N ASN A 170 -6.39 -1.92 1.53
CA ASN A 170 -6.73 -0.69 2.24
C ASN A 170 -5.53 -0.27 3.09
N SER A 171 -4.84 0.81 2.72
CA SER A 171 -3.67 1.30 3.46
C SER A 171 -4.01 1.59 4.93
N ARG A 172 -5.21 2.09 5.21
CA ARG A 172 -5.64 2.35 6.59
C ARG A 172 -5.69 1.09 7.44
N GLU A 173 -6.29 0.02 6.91
CA GLU A 173 -6.36 -1.26 7.61
C GLU A 173 -4.96 -1.82 7.92
N TYR A 174 -4.02 -1.64 6.99
CA TYR A 174 -2.63 -2.00 7.20
C TYR A 174 -1.97 -1.17 8.32
N GLY A 175 -2.19 0.14 8.33
CA GLY A 175 -1.72 1.02 9.40
C GLY A 175 -2.27 0.61 10.78
N ASP A 176 -3.56 0.30 10.86
CA ASP A 176 -4.20 -0.17 12.09
C ASP A 176 -3.61 -1.51 12.55
N ARG A 177 -3.44 -2.48 11.64
CA ARG A 177 -2.81 -3.78 11.93
C ARG A 177 -1.37 -3.65 12.41
N MET A 178 -0.58 -2.74 11.82
CA MET A 178 0.78 -2.46 12.26
C MET A 178 0.79 -1.95 13.70
N ILE A 179 -0.07 -0.99 14.06
CA ILE A 179 -0.12 -0.44 15.43
C ILE A 179 -0.54 -1.51 16.44
N VAL A 180 -1.55 -2.34 16.14
CA VAL A 180 -1.97 -3.44 17.03
C VAL A 180 -0.84 -4.44 17.28
N THR A 181 -0.16 -4.83 16.19
CA THR A 181 0.93 -5.79 16.26
C THR A 181 2.13 -5.20 17.02
N ALA A 182 2.49 -3.96 16.72
CA ALA A 182 3.55 -3.23 17.40
C ALA A 182 3.27 -3.10 18.89
N HIS A 183 2.04 -2.77 19.29
CA HIS A 183 1.65 -2.63 20.69
C HIS A 183 1.78 -3.95 21.44
N THR A 184 1.32 -5.05 20.83
CA THR A 184 1.45 -6.39 21.42
C THR A 184 2.91 -6.74 21.68
N MET A 185 3.78 -6.53 20.68
CA MET A 185 5.22 -6.80 20.79
C MET A 185 5.89 -5.84 21.79
N ALA A 186 5.53 -4.56 21.77
CA ALA A 186 6.04 -3.54 22.67
C ALA A 186 5.70 -3.85 24.13
N LEU A 187 4.49 -4.34 24.42
CA LEU A 187 4.12 -4.79 25.76
C LEU A 187 5.00 -5.93 26.26
N GLU A 188 5.35 -6.89 25.41
CA GLU A 188 6.27 -7.96 25.79
C GLU A 188 7.68 -7.45 26.06
N LEU A 189 8.18 -6.53 25.22
CA LEU A 189 9.48 -5.89 25.40
C LEU A 189 9.50 -5.07 26.69
N PHE A 190 8.44 -4.29 26.94
CA PHE A 190 8.28 -3.46 28.12
C PHE A 190 8.29 -4.29 29.40
N ARG A 191 7.59 -5.44 29.43
CA ARG A 191 7.61 -6.37 30.57
C ARG A 191 9.00 -6.96 30.85
N LYS A 192 9.86 -7.00 29.84
CA LYS A 192 11.28 -7.42 29.94
C LYS A 192 12.22 -6.23 30.20
N GLU A 193 11.67 -5.06 30.53
CA GLU A 193 12.38 -3.80 30.77
C GLU A 193 13.20 -3.30 29.56
N LYS A 194 12.89 -3.79 28.35
CA LYS A 194 13.47 -3.34 27.08
C LYS A 194 12.74 -2.11 26.56
N TYR A 195 12.84 -1.01 27.31
CA TYR A 195 12.00 0.16 27.09
C TYR A 195 12.28 0.87 25.76
N LYS A 196 13.55 0.98 25.36
CA LYS A 196 13.92 1.61 24.09
C LYS A 196 13.40 0.83 22.91
N GLU A 197 13.51 -0.49 22.95
CA GLU A 197 12.99 -1.37 21.90
C GLU A 197 11.45 -1.35 21.85
N ALA A 198 10.78 -1.30 23.02
CA ALA A 198 9.33 -1.17 23.09
C ALA A 198 8.83 0.16 22.51
N ALA A 199 9.56 1.26 22.75
CA ALA A 199 9.25 2.54 22.16
C ALA A 199 9.52 2.55 20.64
N GLN A 200 10.66 2.03 20.21
CA GLN A 200 11.08 2.01 18.81
C GLN A 200 10.11 1.22 17.94
N ILE A 201 9.69 0.02 18.37
CA ILE A 201 8.78 -0.79 17.55
C ILE A 201 7.41 -0.14 17.33
N MET A 202 6.94 0.65 18.31
CA MET A 202 5.75 1.47 18.14
C MET A 202 6.00 2.65 17.19
N GLN A 203 7.16 3.31 17.28
CA GLN A 203 7.53 4.37 16.34
C GLN A 203 7.59 3.86 14.90
N ASP A 204 8.22 2.71 14.67
CA ASP A 204 8.33 2.10 13.34
C ASP A 204 6.95 1.85 12.71
N ALA A 205 5.96 1.41 13.50
CA ALA A 205 4.58 1.25 13.02
C ALA A 205 3.86 2.59 12.77
N MET A 206 4.25 3.65 13.48
CA MET A 206 3.69 4.99 13.31
C MET A 206 4.26 5.74 12.10
N GLU A 207 5.38 5.28 11.53
CA GLU A 207 5.97 5.85 10.30
C GLU A 207 5.21 5.47 9.03
N TYR A 208 4.37 4.42 9.08
CA TYR A 208 3.59 3.99 7.93
C TYR A 208 2.51 5.01 7.52
N TRP A 209 2.56 5.46 6.25
CA TRP A 209 1.49 6.11 5.47
C TRP A 209 0.53 6.98 6.30
N ASP A 210 1.06 8.00 6.97
CA ASP A 210 0.31 8.99 7.77
C ASP A 210 -0.29 8.48 9.09
N ASN A 211 0.12 7.33 9.62
CA ASN A 211 -0.24 6.94 10.99
C ASN A 211 0.13 8.01 12.03
N GLY A 212 1.19 8.80 11.78
CA GLY A 212 1.56 9.97 12.57
C GLY A 212 0.43 10.99 12.79
N TYR A 213 -0.49 11.14 11.84
CA TYR A 213 -1.66 12.03 11.94
C TYR A 213 -2.57 11.69 13.13
N LEU A 214 -2.53 10.45 13.63
CA LEU A 214 -3.25 10.02 14.84
C LEU A 214 -2.85 10.81 16.10
N LEU A 215 -1.71 11.47 16.08
CA LEU A 215 -1.17 12.25 17.21
C LEU A 215 -1.26 13.77 17.02
N ASP A 216 -1.89 14.23 15.95
CA ASP A 216 -1.93 15.66 15.59
C ASP A 216 -3.24 16.36 16.05
N PHE A 217 -4.15 15.61 16.68
CA PHE A 217 -5.37 16.17 17.24
C PHE A 217 -5.10 17.02 18.49
N SER A 218 -5.55 18.26 18.46
CA SER A 218 -5.44 19.21 19.58
C SER A 218 -6.73 19.33 20.38
N ARG A 219 -7.86 18.84 19.85
CA ARG A 219 -9.17 18.87 20.52
C ARG A 219 -9.98 17.62 20.21
N LYS A 220 -10.78 17.19 21.17
CA LYS A 220 -11.71 16.05 21.02
C LYS A 220 -12.64 16.19 19.79
N SER A 221 -13.14 17.39 19.53
CA SER A 221 -13.99 17.64 18.36
C SER A 221 -13.30 17.36 17.02
N GLU A 222 -11.99 17.54 16.92
CA GLU A 222 -11.23 17.26 15.69
C GLU A 222 -11.14 15.75 15.44
N LEU A 223 -10.87 14.98 16.50
CA LEU A 223 -10.91 13.52 16.45
C LEU A 223 -12.31 13.01 16.10
N ASP A 224 -13.36 13.58 16.70
CA ASP A 224 -14.73 13.16 16.44
C ASP A 224 -15.19 13.52 15.01
N SER A 225 -14.69 14.61 14.42
CA SER A 225 -14.88 14.91 13.00
C SER A 225 -14.13 13.94 12.10
N ALA A 226 -12.86 13.66 12.39
CA ALA A 226 -12.05 12.71 11.61
C ALA A 226 -12.68 11.31 11.56
N ARG A 227 -13.25 10.86 12.70
CA ARG A 227 -14.01 9.60 12.80
C ARG A 227 -15.21 9.51 11.86
N LYS A 228 -15.88 10.63 11.57
CA LYS A 228 -17.06 10.68 10.70
C LYS A 228 -16.69 10.77 9.23
N GLU A 229 -15.69 11.59 8.90
CA GLU A 229 -15.36 11.90 7.50
C GLU A 229 -14.53 10.81 6.82
N TYR A 230 -13.66 10.14 7.57
CA TYR A 230 -12.64 9.26 6.99
C TYR A 230 -12.89 7.76 7.25
N TYR A 231 -14.10 7.36 7.64
CA TYR A 231 -14.41 5.99 8.10
C TYR A 231 -13.49 5.49 9.23
N PHE A 232 -12.82 6.42 9.95
CA PHE A 232 -11.94 6.16 11.08
C PHE A 232 -12.66 5.51 12.28
N GLY A 233 -13.99 5.70 12.35
CA GLY A 233 -14.77 5.60 13.57
C GLY A 233 -14.95 4.20 14.15
N GLU A 234 -14.81 3.13 13.34
CA GLU A 234 -15.04 1.77 13.86
C GLU A 234 -13.86 1.26 14.68
N PHE A 235 -12.63 1.49 14.22
CA PHE A 235 -11.45 1.00 14.92
C PHE A 235 -10.94 1.98 15.98
N TRP A 236 -10.85 3.28 15.68
CA TRP A 236 -10.23 4.24 16.58
C TRP A 236 -11.18 4.82 17.62
N THR A 237 -11.73 3.99 18.49
CA THR A 237 -12.56 4.41 19.63
C THR A 237 -11.73 5.10 20.74
N ASP A 238 -12.39 5.66 21.76
CA ASP A 238 -11.69 6.28 22.90
C ASP A 238 -10.90 5.25 23.70
N GLU A 239 -11.43 4.02 23.79
CA GLU A 239 -10.78 2.87 24.40
C GLU A 239 -9.51 2.48 23.64
N ASN A 240 -9.58 2.34 22.31
CA ASN A 240 -8.43 1.97 21.50
C ASN A 240 -7.35 3.07 21.48
N TYR A 241 -7.75 4.34 21.42
CA TYR A 241 -6.82 5.45 21.60
C TYR A 241 -6.10 5.38 22.95
N THR A 242 -6.85 5.15 24.02
CA THR A 242 -6.30 5.04 25.36
C THR A 242 -5.35 3.86 25.50
N LEU A 243 -5.74 2.70 24.96
CA LEU A 243 -4.96 1.47 25.01
C LEU A 243 -3.62 1.62 24.28
N TYR A 244 -3.66 1.97 23.00
CA TYR A 244 -2.46 1.97 22.16
C TYR A 244 -1.56 3.16 22.47
N PHE A 245 -2.12 4.37 22.54
CA PHE A 245 -1.31 5.58 22.72
C PHE A 245 -0.99 5.89 24.18
N GLY A 246 -1.84 5.47 25.13
CA GLY A 246 -1.55 5.64 26.56
C GLY A 246 -0.38 4.78 27.02
N ASP A 247 -0.27 3.57 26.47
CA ASP A 247 0.89 2.70 26.67
C ASP A 247 2.10 3.22 25.86
N PHE A 248 1.91 3.69 24.63
CA PHE A 248 3.00 4.28 23.85
C PHE A 248 3.66 5.46 24.55
N GLY A 249 2.87 6.39 25.11
CA GLY A 249 3.37 7.51 25.91
C GLY A 249 4.19 7.04 27.12
N LEU A 250 3.78 5.93 27.75
CA LEU A 250 4.53 5.32 28.85
C LEU A 250 5.84 4.69 28.36
N PHE A 251 5.82 3.99 27.22
CA PHE A 251 7.00 3.36 26.63
C PHE A 251 8.06 4.41 26.32
N LEU A 252 7.67 5.50 25.65
CA LEU A 252 8.54 6.64 25.33
C LEU A 252 9.15 7.26 26.60
N TYR A 253 8.33 7.53 27.61
CA TYR A 253 8.81 8.07 28.87
C TYR A 253 9.85 7.15 29.52
N LYS A 254 9.56 5.85 29.61
CA LYS A 254 10.47 4.86 30.22
C LYS A 254 11.74 4.64 29.40
N ALA A 255 11.69 4.85 28.09
CA ALA A 255 12.84 4.83 27.20
C ALA A 255 13.75 6.08 27.33
N GLY A 256 13.30 7.12 28.04
CA GLY A 256 13.96 8.42 28.12
C GLY A 256 13.73 9.32 26.90
N MET A 257 12.77 8.96 26.04
CA MET A 257 12.36 9.72 24.86
C MET A 257 11.31 10.76 25.29
N LEU A 258 11.79 11.74 26.06
CA LEU A 258 10.93 12.63 26.85
C LEU A 258 10.13 13.60 25.98
N GLU A 259 10.72 14.11 24.90
CA GLU A 259 10.04 15.06 23.99
C GLU A 259 8.90 14.38 23.22
N GLU A 260 9.14 13.17 22.72
CA GLU A 260 8.14 12.35 22.04
C GLU A 260 7.03 11.92 23.00
N SER A 261 7.39 11.55 24.24
CA SER A 261 6.42 11.26 25.30
C SER A 261 5.51 12.47 25.57
N ILE A 262 6.08 13.68 25.62
CA ILE A 262 5.32 14.91 25.79
C ILE A 262 4.35 15.09 24.62
N LYS A 263 4.77 14.87 23.36
CA LYS A 263 3.89 14.97 22.19
C LYS A 263 2.67 14.05 22.33
N VAL A 264 2.90 12.75 22.55
CA VAL A 264 1.83 11.74 22.65
C VAL A 264 0.89 12.05 23.82
N ASN A 265 1.44 12.33 25.00
CA ASN A 265 0.64 12.54 26.19
C ASN A 265 -0.11 13.88 26.18
N THR A 266 0.42 14.90 25.49
CA THR A 266 -0.29 16.17 25.27
C THR A 266 -1.51 15.96 24.37
N CYS A 267 -1.36 15.23 23.26
CA CYS A 267 -2.48 14.86 22.40
C CYS A 267 -3.56 14.16 23.23
N LEU A 268 -3.22 13.07 23.93
CA LEU A 268 -4.16 12.32 24.77
C LEU A 268 -4.82 13.16 25.87
N MET A 269 -4.08 14.06 26.53
CA MET A 269 -4.65 14.92 27.56
C MET A 269 -5.68 15.90 26.98
N ASN A 270 -5.52 16.30 25.72
CA ASN A 270 -6.44 17.21 25.03
C ASN A 270 -7.69 16.50 24.49
N ILE A 271 -7.53 15.30 23.92
CA ILE A 271 -8.65 14.55 23.33
C ILE A 271 -9.39 13.69 24.36
N LEU A 272 -8.69 13.16 25.39
CA LEU A 272 -9.22 12.25 26.40
C LEU A 272 -8.80 12.72 27.81
N PRO A 273 -9.24 13.92 28.25
CA PRO A 273 -8.75 14.55 29.48
C PRO A 273 -9.04 13.76 30.75
N ASP A 274 -10.02 12.87 30.73
CA ASP A 274 -10.41 12.09 31.90
C ASP A 274 -9.50 10.88 32.16
N ILE A 275 -8.60 10.51 31.25
CA ILE A 275 -7.67 9.41 31.46
C ILE A 275 -6.48 9.89 32.32
N PRO A 276 -6.30 9.38 33.56
CA PRO A 276 -5.28 9.91 34.45
C PRO A 276 -3.84 9.59 34.05
N GLY A 277 -3.63 8.45 33.37
CA GLY A 277 -2.31 7.94 32.98
C GLY A 277 -1.50 8.94 32.17
N PRO A 278 -1.97 9.36 30.98
CA PRO A 278 -1.26 10.33 30.13
C PRO A 278 -0.99 11.67 30.82
N CYS A 279 -1.91 12.14 31.67
CA CYS A 279 -1.71 13.38 32.43
C CYS A 279 -0.55 13.26 33.44
N LEU A 280 -0.45 12.13 34.14
CA LEU A 280 0.68 11.88 35.05
C LEU A 280 2.00 11.71 34.30
N GLN A 281 1.98 10.97 33.18
CA GLN A 281 3.16 10.74 32.34
C GLN A 281 3.69 12.05 31.74
N LEU A 282 2.81 12.95 31.28
CA LEU A 282 3.17 14.28 30.80
C LEU A 282 3.86 15.12 31.88
N ALA A 283 3.31 15.13 33.10
CA ALA A 283 3.90 15.87 34.22
C ALA A 283 5.27 15.31 34.61
N ASP A 284 5.40 13.98 34.65
CA ASP A 284 6.66 13.30 34.94
C ASP A 284 7.72 13.62 33.85
N ALA A 285 7.35 13.59 32.56
CA ALA A 285 8.24 13.91 31.45
C ALA A 285 8.72 15.39 31.48
N TYR A 286 7.82 16.34 31.73
CA TYR A 286 8.20 17.74 31.92
C TYR A 286 9.17 17.93 33.09
N TYR A 287 8.95 17.22 34.20
CA TYR A 287 9.80 17.32 35.37
C TYR A 287 11.22 16.82 35.06
N ASP A 288 11.31 15.69 34.37
CA ASP A 288 12.60 15.04 34.04
C ASP A 288 13.38 15.83 32.97
N LEU A 289 12.70 16.60 32.10
CA LEU A 289 13.34 17.60 31.23
C LEU A 289 13.76 18.89 31.96
N GLY A 290 13.48 19.02 33.25
CA GLY A 290 13.78 20.22 34.03
C GLY A 290 12.77 21.37 33.84
N GLN A 291 11.68 21.15 33.11
CA GLN A 291 10.58 22.11 32.90
C GLN A 291 9.62 22.12 34.10
N LYS A 292 10.15 22.44 35.28
CA LYS A 292 9.44 22.29 36.56
C LYS A 292 8.15 23.10 36.68
N LYS A 293 8.09 24.28 36.05
CA LYS A 293 6.88 25.13 36.04
C LYS A 293 5.74 24.44 35.30
N ASP A 294 6.02 23.88 34.13
CA ASP A 294 5.04 23.17 33.32
C ASP A 294 4.62 21.87 34.00
N ALA A 295 5.58 21.10 34.53
CA ALA A 295 5.32 19.92 35.34
C ALA A 295 4.38 20.22 36.52
N ALA A 296 4.66 21.29 37.28
CA ALA A 296 3.83 21.69 38.42
C ALA A 296 2.40 22.05 38.02
N SER A 297 2.22 22.69 36.86
CA SER A 297 0.89 22.97 36.29
C SER A 297 0.13 21.68 35.99
N VAL A 298 0.77 20.72 35.31
CA VAL A 298 0.15 19.44 34.93
C VAL A 298 -0.12 18.56 36.16
N TYR A 299 0.77 18.52 37.17
CA TYR A 299 0.51 17.78 38.42
C TYR A 299 -0.70 18.31 39.18
N LYS A 300 -0.95 19.62 39.18
CA LYS A 300 -2.18 20.21 39.77
C LYS A 300 -3.42 19.73 39.05
N ILE A 301 -3.39 19.69 37.71
CA ILE A 301 -4.48 19.18 36.88
C ILE A 301 -4.74 17.70 37.21
N TYR A 302 -3.69 16.88 37.26
CA TYR A 302 -3.77 15.46 37.62
C TYR A 302 -4.40 15.26 39.01
N CYS A 303 -3.87 15.94 40.05
CA CYS A 303 -4.38 15.82 41.41
C CYS A 303 -5.87 16.20 41.50
N LYS A 304 -6.24 17.34 40.91
CA LYS A 304 -7.63 17.81 40.87
C LYS A 304 -8.57 16.81 40.18
N ARG A 305 -8.13 16.19 39.07
CA ARG A 305 -8.92 15.18 38.34
C ARG A 305 -9.07 13.90 39.17
N MET A 306 -8.00 13.44 39.81
CA MET A 306 -8.04 12.26 40.68
C MET A 306 -8.94 12.47 41.89
N ASP A 307 -8.89 13.65 42.52
CA ASP A 307 -9.78 14.00 43.65
C ASP A 307 -11.25 14.04 43.21
N LYS A 308 -11.55 14.67 42.07
CA LYS A 308 -12.91 14.71 41.50
C LYS A 308 -13.47 13.32 41.24
N LYS A 309 -12.62 12.34 40.89
CA LYS A 309 -13.00 10.94 40.68
C LYS A 309 -13.05 10.09 41.96
N GLY A 310 -12.77 10.67 43.13
CA GLY A 310 -12.71 9.95 44.41
C GLY A 310 -11.47 9.07 44.56
N TYR A 311 -10.40 9.34 43.81
CA TYR A 311 -9.15 8.58 43.80
C TYR A 311 -7.99 9.28 44.51
N SER A 312 -8.29 10.18 45.45
CA SER A 312 -7.29 10.95 46.22
C SER A 312 -6.22 10.10 46.91
N SER A 313 -6.60 8.89 47.35
CA SER A 313 -5.69 7.92 47.97
C SER A 313 -4.71 7.26 46.99
N ARG A 314 -5.00 7.32 45.69
CA ARG A 314 -4.16 6.76 44.61
C ARG A 314 -3.21 7.78 44.00
N ILE A 315 -3.28 9.05 44.41
CA ILE A 315 -2.37 10.11 43.93
C ILE A 315 -0.95 9.82 44.47
N PRO A 316 0.07 9.63 43.59
CA PRO A 316 1.44 9.41 44.04
C PRO A 316 1.97 10.57 44.87
N ILE A 317 2.76 10.27 45.90
CA ILE A 317 3.36 11.30 46.78
C ILE A 317 4.16 12.33 45.97
N ARG A 318 4.92 11.88 44.96
CA ARG A 318 5.68 12.77 44.07
C ARG A 318 4.79 13.80 43.36
N ALA A 319 3.60 13.39 42.92
CA ALA A 319 2.66 14.28 42.25
C ALA A 319 2.13 15.34 43.21
N LYS A 320 1.92 15.01 44.49
CA LYS A 320 1.51 15.98 45.52
C LYS A 320 2.61 17.00 45.81
N GLN A 321 3.85 16.54 45.94
CA GLN A 321 5.02 17.36 46.29
C GLN A 321 5.45 18.30 45.16
N ARG A 322 5.33 17.86 43.90
CA ARG A 322 5.81 18.58 42.72
C ARG A 322 4.79 19.57 42.14
N GLN A 323 3.71 19.90 42.86
CA GLN A 323 2.76 20.94 42.46
C GLN A 323 3.32 22.37 42.63
N ILE A 324 4.51 22.51 43.22
CA ILE A 324 5.19 23.79 43.43
C ILE A 324 6.49 23.76 42.61
N PRO A 325 6.77 24.77 41.77
CA PRO A 325 7.91 24.80 40.85
C PRO A 325 9.29 24.67 41.51
#